data_AF-A0A962C7Y0-F1
#
_entry.id   AF-A0A962C7Y0-F1
#
_cell.length_a   1.000
_cell.length_b   1.000
_cell.length_c   1.000
_cell.angle_alpha   90.00
_cell.angle_beta   90.00
_cell.angle_gamma   90.00
#
_symmetry.space_group_name_H-M   'P 1'
#
loop_
_entity.id
_entity.type
_entity.pdbx_description
1 polymer ?
#
loop_
_entity_poly.entity_id
_entity_poly.type
_entity_poly.pdbx_seq_one_letter_code
_entity_poly.pdbx_strand_id
1 'polypeptide(L)'
;MRADRLPANVRVHEFYFQSGAMLSSSIAQRDYVSLNYTEVASDLATQGVNVLVQLVARRQQEGQWRYSLGCNPDVTLDLLDRMSEVGAPKPLVVAVVHEAMPFLAGDADVGNAEGLFDIVLDAPGETQKLFALPRNAVDDVEHAIGLHASTLVRDGGTLQIGIGALSDALVHALLLRQQRNPEYRILLTRLQGERFGGELVQRWGGHDPFVAGIYGSSEMVMDGFMHLRRAGILVRQVHDDLALQRALDAGAIGLRLKSGDAAVLRDKGVLPRHLDVAALARLVRFGVLPAECRLLEGGLQLPDGTIVANDLDAAGVLAALDRHIDGRSIIGGRYLQGGFCLGSSELYRWLANLQGHDHAGLEMCRISEVNLLQRGIETLAAEERRDARFFNTCMLATALGAAASDALEDGRVVSGVGGQYNFVALAHGLSDARSVLMLRATRREHGRLTSNIHWNYGHTTVPRHLRDIYVT
;
A
#
# COMPACT_ATOMS: atom_id res chain seq x y z
N MET A 1 -1.67 -2.01 -31.81
CA MET A 1 -0.50 -1.40 -31.15
C MET A 1 0.78 -2.19 -31.41
N ARG A 2 0.97 -3.39 -30.84
CA ARG A 2 2.21 -4.21 -30.99
C ARG A 2 2.72 -4.40 -32.43
N ALA A 3 1.81 -4.49 -33.39
CA ALA A 3 2.12 -4.71 -34.80
C ALA A 3 2.20 -3.41 -35.63
N ASP A 4 2.16 -2.23 -35.01
CA ASP A 4 2.16 -0.91 -35.66
C ASP A 4 1.03 -0.73 -36.70
N ARG A 5 -0.15 -1.30 -36.42
CA ARG A 5 -1.34 -1.30 -37.30
C ARG A 5 -2.57 -0.63 -36.68
N LEU A 6 -2.38 0.31 -35.76
CA LEU A 6 -3.53 1.08 -35.27
C LEU A 6 -4.09 1.97 -36.40
N PRO A 7 -5.41 2.17 -36.47
CA PRO A 7 -6.00 3.15 -37.37
C PRO A 7 -5.39 4.54 -37.18
N ALA A 8 -5.30 5.34 -38.25
CA ALA A 8 -4.62 6.64 -38.21
C ALA A 8 -5.24 7.66 -37.23
N ASN A 9 -6.51 7.47 -36.87
CA ASN A 9 -7.25 8.28 -35.90
C ASN A 9 -7.09 7.80 -34.44
N VAL A 10 -6.26 6.77 -34.19
CA VAL A 10 -5.98 6.24 -32.85
C VAL A 10 -4.48 6.35 -32.58
N ARG A 11 -4.14 7.06 -31.51
CA ARG A 11 -2.79 7.11 -30.93
C ARG A 11 -2.85 6.67 -29.49
N VAL A 12 -1.82 5.98 -29.04
CA VAL A 12 -1.77 5.40 -27.69
C VAL A 12 -0.49 5.89 -27.03
N HIS A 13 -0.66 6.59 -25.91
CA HIS A 13 0.42 7.04 -25.05
C HIS A 13 0.36 6.21 -23.78
N GLU A 14 1.47 5.57 -23.43
CA GLU A 14 1.59 4.76 -22.21
C GLU A 14 2.82 5.23 -21.44
N PHE A 15 2.68 5.33 -20.11
CA PHE A 15 3.80 5.58 -19.20
C PHE A 15 4.34 4.30 -18.57
N TYR A 16 3.72 3.15 -18.86
CA TYR A 16 4.14 1.85 -18.36
C TYR A 16 3.71 0.71 -19.30
N PHE A 17 4.67 -0.01 -19.89
CA PHE A 17 4.38 -1.17 -20.72
C PHE A 17 4.27 -2.48 -19.92
N GLN A 18 3.45 -3.41 -20.43
CA GLN A 18 3.64 -4.82 -20.09
C GLN A 18 5.06 -5.25 -20.50
N SER A 19 5.82 -5.80 -19.55
CA SER A 19 7.24 -6.12 -19.72
C SER A 19 7.56 -6.86 -21.03
N GLY A 20 8.37 -6.23 -21.87
CA GLY A 20 8.87 -6.76 -23.14
C GLY A 20 7.85 -6.76 -24.29
N ALA A 21 6.58 -6.46 -24.03
CA ALA A 21 5.49 -6.65 -25.00
C ALA A 21 5.54 -5.66 -26.18
N MET A 22 6.20 -4.52 -26.01
CA MET A 22 6.27 -3.42 -26.99
C MET A 22 7.66 -3.23 -27.60
N LEU A 23 8.61 -4.14 -27.37
CA LEU A 23 10.00 -4.00 -27.83
C LEU A 23 10.17 -3.94 -29.36
N SER A 24 9.20 -4.49 -30.11
CA SER A 24 9.19 -4.49 -31.58
C SER A 24 8.29 -3.43 -32.20
N SER A 25 7.56 -2.65 -31.40
CA SER A 25 6.62 -1.63 -31.90
C SER A 25 7.32 -0.27 -31.95
N SER A 26 7.60 0.21 -33.15
CA SER A 26 8.25 1.50 -33.36
C SER A 26 7.36 2.68 -32.97
N ILE A 27 6.04 2.51 -33.07
CA ILE A 27 5.06 3.53 -32.64
C ILE A 27 5.04 3.61 -31.12
N ALA A 28 4.84 2.48 -30.43
CA ALA A 28 4.80 2.46 -28.97
C ALA A 28 6.07 3.02 -28.34
N GLN A 29 7.26 2.63 -28.84
CA GLN A 29 8.53 3.12 -28.33
C GLN A 29 8.72 4.63 -28.50
N ARG A 30 8.12 5.25 -29.53
CA ARG A 30 8.17 6.71 -29.75
C ARG A 30 7.15 7.47 -28.91
N ASP A 31 6.00 6.87 -28.67
CA ASP A 31 4.87 7.50 -27.97
C ASP A 31 4.90 7.21 -26.45
N TYR A 32 5.90 6.47 -25.96
CA TYR A 32 6.13 6.21 -24.54
C TYR A 32 6.44 7.51 -23.78
N VAL A 33 5.80 7.68 -22.62
CA VAL A 33 5.94 8.85 -21.78
C VAL A 33 6.66 8.45 -20.49
N SER A 34 7.95 8.83 -20.36
CA SER A 34 8.74 8.47 -19.17
C SER A 34 8.39 9.39 -17.99
N LEU A 35 7.65 8.86 -17.02
CA LEU A 35 7.20 9.59 -15.83
C LEU A 35 7.30 8.72 -14.58
N ASN A 36 7.57 9.36 -13.44
CA ASN A 36 7.28 8.76 -12.14
C ASN A 36 5.77 8.64 -11.98
N TYR A 37 5.30 7.58 -11.33
CA TYR A 37 3.86 7.34 -11.21
C TYR A 37 3.12 8.50 -10.50
N THR A 38 3.77 9.15 -9.53
CA THR A 38 3.22 10.30 -8.79
C THR A 38 3.03 11.56 -9.65
N GLU A 39 3.65 11.64 -10.83
CA GLU A 39 3.55 12.80 -11.73
C GLU A 39 2.49 12.62 -12.84
N VAL A 40 1.97 11.39 -13.00
CA VAL A 40 1.04 11.06 -14.10
C VAL A 40 -0.20 11.94 -14.07
N ALA A 41 -0.80 12.18 -12.89
CA ALA A 41 -1.98 13.02 -12.76
C ALA A 41 -1.75 14.48 -13.24
N SER A 42 -0.58 15.05 -12.89
CA SER A 42 -0.19 16.40 -13.32
C SER A 42 0.06 16.50 -14.81
N ASP A 43 0.71 15.49 -15.40
CA ASP A 43 0.95 15.43 -16.83
C ASP A 43 -0.38 15.32 -17.61
N LEU A 44 -1.26 14.40 -17.21
CA LEU A 44 -2.60 14.23 -17.80
C LEU A 44 -3.46 15.50 -17.70
N ALA A 45 -3.42 16.21 -16.56
CA ALA A 45 -4.11 17.48 -16.41
C ALA A 45 -3.58 18.55 -17.40
N THR A 46 -2.25 18.59 -17.60
CA THR A 46 -1.60 19.52 -18.54
C THR A 46 -1.93 19.17 -19.99
N GLN A 47 -2.04 17.89 -20.32
CA GLN A 47 -2.47 17.44 -21.65
C GLN A 47 -3.94 17.75 -21.95
N GLY A 48 -4.75 18.07 -20.92
CA GLY A 48 -6.16 18.44 -21.09
C GLY A 48 -7.04 17.25 -21.45
N VAL A 49 -6.92 16.15 -20.69
CA VAL A 49 -7.82 14.99 -20.82
C VAL A 49 -9.27 15.47 -20.78
N ASN A 50 -10.07 15.07 -21.77
CA ASN A 50 -11.46 15.49 -21.92
C ASN A 50 -12.48 14.41 -21.55
N VAL A 51 -12.06 13.13 -21.49
CA VAL A 51 -12.89 11.99 -21.11
C VAL A 51 -12.08 11.05 -20.23
N LEU A 52 -12.68 10.62 -19.12
CA LEU A 52 -12.16 9.57 -18.24
C LEU A 52 -13.16 8.41 -18.23
N VAL A 53 -12.69 7.18 -18.44
CA VAL A 53 -13.53 5.98 -18.39
C VAL A 53 -12.94 5.02 -17.37
N GLN A 54 -13.75 4.59 -16.39
CA GLN A 54 -13.27 3.75 -15.30
C GLN A 54 -14.26 2.65 -14.96
N LEU A 55 -13.75 1.44 -14.75
CA LEU A 55 -14.53 0.33 -14.19
C LEU A 55 -14.71 0.55 -12.69
N VAL A 56 -15.95 0.42 -12.21
CA VAL A 56 -16.31 0.65 -10.80
C VAL A 56 -17.13 -0.50 -10.21
N ALA A 57 -17.07 -0.64 -8.88
CA ALA A 57 -18.00 -1.44 -8.11
C ALA A 57 -19.20 -0.61 -7.68
N ARG A 58 -20.35 -1.26 -7.45
CA ARG A 58 -21.56 -0.63 -6.93
C ARG A 58 -22.27 -1.55 -5.93
N ARG A 59 -22.82 -0.98 -4.86
CA ARG A 59 -23.69 -1.70 -3.90
C ARG A 59 -24.87 -0.83 -3.48
N GLN A 60 -25.97 -1.46 -3.05
CA GLN A 60 -27.05 -0.74 -2.37
C GLN A 60 -26.73 -0.59 -0.89
N GLN A 61 -26.91 0.60 -0.36
CA GLN A 61 -26.91 0.89 1.07
C GLN A 61 -28.07 1.84 1.36
N GLU A 62 -28.95 1.47 2.30
CA GLU A 62 -30.09 2.32 2.71
C GLU A 62 -30.98 2.81 1.55
N GLY A 63 -31.16 1.97 0.52
CA GLY A 63 -31.97 2.30 -0.66
C GLY A 63 -31.28 3.23 -1.66
N GLN A 64 -30.03 3.63 -1.43
CA GLN A 64 -29.23 4.43 -2.35
C GLN A 64 -28.08 3.59 -2.93
N TRP A 65 -27.67 3.94 -4.15
CA TRP A 65 -26.47 3.39 -4.76
C TRP A 65 -25.24 4.05 -4.16
N ARG A 66 -24.27 3.22 -3.77
CA ARG A 66 -22.91 3.65 -3.48
C ARG A 66 -21.94 3.04 -4.47
N TYR A 67 -20.89 3.79 -4.78
CA TYR A 67 -19.89 3.42 -5.76
C TYR A 67 -18.52 3.33 -5.12
N SER A 68 -17.70 2.43 -5.67
CA SER A 68 -16.29 2.34 -5.35
C SER A 68 -15.46 2.26 -6.62
N LEU A 69 -14.34 3.00 -6.69
CA LEU A 69 -13.31 2.87 -7.73
C LEU A 69 -12.61 1.49 -7.66
N GLY A 70 -12.98 0.69 -6.65
CA GLY A 70 -12.61 -0.70 -6.50
C GLY A 70 -11.12 -0.85 -6.40
N CYS A 71 -10.57 -1.67 -7.29
CA CYS A 71 -9.16 -2.01 -7.29
C CYS A 71 -8.24 -0.90 -7.82
N ASN A 72 -8.73 0.21 -8.34
CA ASN A 72 -7.87 1.20 -9.01
C ASN A 72 -8.33 2.65 -8.78
N PRO A 73 -8.35 3.18 -7.54
CA PRO A 73 -8.50 4.62 -7.33
C PRO A 73 -7.32 5.43 -7.88
N ASP A 74 -6.12 4.82 -7.86
CA ASP A 74 -4.91 5.19 -8.57
C ASP A 74 -4.64 6.70 -8.74
N VAL A 75 -4.79 7.21 -9.96
CA VAL A 75 -4.54 8.59 -10.37
C VAL A 75 -5.84 9.32 -10.67
N THR A 76 -7.00 8.65 -10.60
CA THR A 76 -8.29 9.23 -11.00
C THR A 76 -8.61 10.48 -10.19
N LEU A 77 -8.57 10.38 -8.86
CA LEU A 77 -8.93 11.51 -8.01
C LEU A 77 -7.83 12.58 -8.01
N ASP A 78 -6.56 12.16 -8.11
CA ASP A 78 -5.43 13.09 -8.25
C ASP A 78 -5.53 13.92 -9.54
N LEU A 79 -5.97 13.31 -10.65
CA LEU A 79 -6.20 14.00 -11.92
C LEU A 79 -7.29 15.05 -11.78
N LEU A 80 -8.43 14.70 -11.17
CA LEU A 80 -9.56 15.63 -11.01
C LEU A 80 -9.20 16.82 -10.12
N ASP A 81 -8.51 16.57 -9.01
CA ASP A 81 -7.98 17.63 -8.15
C ASP A 81 -7.03 18.53 -8.94
N ARG A 82 -6.11 17.93 -9.70
CA ARG A 82 -5.11 18.71 -10.42
C ARG A 82 -5.69 19.54 -11.57
N MET A 83 -6.70 19.02 -12.26
CA MET A 83 -7.45 19.77 -13.25
C MET A 83 -8.19 20.96 -12.62
N SER A 84 -8.81 20.77 -11.46
CA SER A 84 -9.46 21.85 -10.69
C SER A 84 -8.46 22.94 -10.27
N GLU A 85 -7.31 22.54 -9.72
CA GLU A 85 -6.26 23.46 -9.26
C GLU A 85 -5.69 24.36 -10.37
N VAL A 86 -5.57 23.83 -11.60
CA VAL A 86 -5.09 24.61 -12.76
C VAL A 86 -6.21 25.32 -13.52
N GLY A 87 -7.46 25.23 -13.03
CA GLY A 87 -8.63 25.84 -13.67
C GLY A 87 -9.03 25.18 -15.00
N ALA A 88 -8.61 23.95 -15.24
CA ALA A 88 -9.03 23.19 -16.42
C ALA A 88 -10.48 22.70 -16.27
N PRO A 89 -11.25 22.58 -17.37
CA PRO A 89 -12.59 21.99 -17.32
C PRO A 89 -12.54 20.54 -16.81
N LYS A 90 -13.48 20.16 -15.94
CA LYS A 90 -13.66 18.76 -15.53
C LYS A 90 -13.89 17.88 -16.78
N PRO A 91 -13.20 16.74 -16.93
CA PRO A 91 -13.44 15.81 -18.02
C PRO A 91 -14.81 15.15 -17.87
N LEU A 92 -15.36 14.62 -18.97
CA LEU A 92 -16.51 13.73 -18.89
C LEU A 92 -16.09 12.43 -18.21
N VAL A 93 -16.61 12.15 -17.02
CA VAL A 93 -16.29 10.95 -16.24
C VAL A 93 -17.38 9.89 -16.43
N VAL A 94 -17.00 8.79 -17.08
CA VAL A 94 -17.87 7.65 -17.38
C VAL A 94 -17.50 6.48 -16.46
N ALA A 95 -18.39 6.16 -15.53
CA ALA A 95 -18.29 4.98 -14.68
C ALA A 95 -18.92 3.78 -15.37
N VAL A 96 -18.18 2.69 -15.51
CA VAL A 96 -18.65 1.42 -16.06
C VAL A 96 -18.78 0.42 -14.92
N VAL A 97 -20.01 0.15 -14.50
CA VAL A 97 -20.29 -0.76 -13.39
C VAL A 97 -19.98 -2.18 -13.81
N HIS A 98 -19.12 -2.85 -13.05
CA HIS A 98 -18.76 -4.25 -13.26
C HIS A 98 -19.13 -5.08 -12.03
N GLU A 99 -20.03 -6.05 -12.19
CA GLU A 99 -20.60 -6.83 -11.08
C GLU A 99 -19.55 -7.54 -10.22
N ALA A 100 -18.52 -8.11 -10.86
CA ALA A 100 -17.43 -8.78 -10.14
C ALA A 100 -16.36 -7.84 -9.53
N MET A 101 -16.44 -6.52 -9.75
CA MET A 101 -15.46 -5.57 -9.19
C MET A 101 -15.62 -5.52 -7.66
N PRO A 102 -14.55 -5.78 -6.87
CA PRO A 102 -14.63 -5.65 -5.42
C PRO A 102 -14.97 -4.23 -4.98
N PHE A 103 -15.91 -4.10 -4.04
CA PHE A 103 -16.21 -2.82 -3.39
C PHE A 103 -15.23 -2.60 -2.22
N LEU A 104 -14.25 -1.71 -2.40
CA LEU A 104 -13.17 -1.48 -1.44
C LEU A 104 -13.28 -0.10 -0.76
N ALA A 105 -12.76 -0.03 0.47
CA ALA A 105 -12.75 1.17 1.31
C ALA A 105 -11.55 2.09 0.96
N GLY A 106 -11.35 3.15 1.75
CA GLY A 106 -10.39 4.23 1.48
C GLY A 106 -10.94 5.23 0.46
N ASP A 107 -10.04 5.90 -0.26
CA ASP A 107 -10.39 6.81 -1.37
C ASP A 107 -11.19 6.13 -2.48
N ALA A 108 -11.11 4.80 -2.59
CA ALA A 108 -11.93 4.07 -3.53
C ALA A 108 -13.43 4.20 -3.24
N ASP A 109 -13.90 4.31 -1.98
CA ASP A 109 -15.34 4.51 -1.69
C ASP A 109 -15.74 5.97 -1.90
N VAL A 110 -16.35 6.25 -3.05
CA VAL A 110 -16.76 7.60 -3.48
C VAL A 110 -18.21 7.93 -3.11
N GLY A 111 -18.80 7.20 -2.14
CA GLY A 111 -20.15 7.47 -1.64
C GLY A 111 -21.22 7.31 -2.73
N ASN A 112 -22.14 8.27 -2.81
CA ASN A 112 -23.17 8.31 -3.86
C ASN A 112 -22.62 8.80 -5.23
N ALA A 113 -21.33 9.14 -5.30
CA ALA A 113 -20.63 9.70 -6.46
C ALA A 113 -21.24 11.00 -7.02
N GLU A 114 -21.97 11.76 -6.21
CA GLU A 114 -22.57 13.03 -6.62
C GLU A 114 -21.50 14.03 -7.05
N GLY A 115 -21.65 14.60 -8.25
CA GLY A 115 -20.66 15.51 -8.85
C GLY A 115 -19.40 14.84 -9.41
N LEU A 116 -19.15 13.57 -9.10
CA LEU A 116 -18.00 12.82 -9.62
C LEU A 116 -18.29 12.23 -11.01
N PHE A 117 -19.32 11.38 -11.13
CA PHE A 117 -19.66 10.71 -12.40
C PHE A 117 -20.70 11.49 -13.20
N ASP A 118 -20.44 11.68 -14.48
CA ASP A 118 -21.38 12.31 -15.41
C ASP A 118 -22.26 11.26 -16.10
N ILE A 119 -21.72 10.04 -16.31
CA ILE A 119 -22.45 8.90 -16.88
C ILE A 119 -22.11 7.65 -16.07
N VAL A 120 -23.14 6.88 -15.71
CA VAL A 120 -23.00 5.53 -15.14
C VAL A 120 -23.58 4.53 -16.14
N LEU A 121 -22.73 3.61 -16.62
CA LEU A 121 -23.08 2.55 -17.56
C LEU A 121 -23.10 1.21 -16.83
N ASP A 122 -24.20 0.47 -16.97
CA ASP A 122 -24.26 -0.93 -16.55
C ASP A 122 -23.71 -1.81 -17.68
N ALA A 123 -22.52 -2.38 -17.49
CA ALA A 123 -21.98 -3.37 -18.42
C ALA A 123 -22.55 -4.76 -18.08
N PRO A 124 -23.14 -5.49 -19.04
CA PRO A 124 -23.63 -6.84 -18.78
C PRO A 124 -22.48 -7.76 -18.38
N GLY A 125 -22.54 -8.33 -17.17
CA GLY A 125 -21.45 -9.06 -16.52
C GLY A 125 -20.93 -10.30 -17.26
N GLU A 126 -21.69 -10.82 -18.23
CA GLU A 126 -21.28 -11.95 -19.07
C GLU A 126 -20.26 -11.58 -20.17
N THR A 127 -20.12 -10.28 -20.47
CA THR A 127 -19.35 -9.83 -21.65
C THR A 127 -17.88 -9.50 -21.35
N GLN A 128 -17.53 -9.21 -20.10
CA GLN A 128 -16.17 -8.83 -19.70
C GLN A 128 -15.80 -9.51 -18.39
N LYS A 129 -14.65 -10.21 -18.36
CA LYS A 129 -14.07 -10.73 -17.12
C LYS A 129 -13.02 -9.75 -16.61
N LEU A 130 -12.91 -9.61 -15.29
CA LEU A 130 -11.78 -8.90 -14.69
C LEU A 130 -10.47 -9.54 -15.12
N PHE A 131 -9.48 -8.70 -15.43
CA PHE A 131 -8.16 -9.15 -15.82
C PHE A 131 -7.45 -9.77 -14.62
N ALA A 132 -7.07 -11.05 -14.76
CA ALA A 132 -6.33 -11.79 -13.75
C ALA A 132 -4.99 -12.26 -14.30
N LEU A 133 -3.93 -12.13 -13.52
CA LEU A 133 -2.60 -12.58 -13.90
C LEU A 133 -2.47 -14.10 -13.72
N PRO A 134 -1.86 -14.81 -14.71
CA PRO A 134 -1.41 -16.18 -14.48
C PRO A 134 -0.24 -16.18 -13.49
N ARG A 135 -0.18 -17.19 -12.62
CA ARG A 135 0.97 -17.40 -11.73
C ARG A 135 2.07 -18.11 -12.49
N ASN A 136 3.29 -17.60 -12.40
CA ASN A 136 4.47 -18.24 -12.95
C ASN A 136 5.09 -19.20 -11.92
N ALA A 137 5.89 -20.15 -12.40
CA ALA A 137 6.72 -20.94 -11.50
C ALA A 137 7.75 -20.06 -10.79
N VAL A 138 8.09 -20.45 -9.56
CA VAL A 138 9.18 -19.88 -8.78
C VAL A 138 10.30 -20.92 -8.80
N ASP A 139 11.46 -20.58 -9.34
CA ASP A 139 12.59 -21.51 -9.41
C ASP A 139 13.46 -21.40 -8.14
N ASP A 140 14.45 -22.29 -8.02
CA ASP A 140 15.33 -22.36 -6.84
C ASP A 140 16.07 -21.04 -6.57
N VAL A 141 16.41 -20.28 -7.62
CA VAL A 141 17.12 -19.00 -7.50
C VAL A 141 16.24 -17.96 -6.83
N GLU A 142 14.97 -17.86 -7.23
CA GLU A 142 14.01 -16.95 -6.60
C GLU A 142 13.73 -17.37 -5.17
N HIS A 143 13.60 -18.67 -4.89
CA HIS A 143 13.46 -19.17 -3.52
C HIS A 143 14.65 -18.79 -2.64
N ALA A 144 15.88 -18.89 -3.15
CA ALA A 144 17.08 -18.45 -2.43
C ALA A 144 17.07 -16.93 -2.16
N ILE A 145 16.73 -16.12 -3.16
CA ILE A 145 16.58 -14.66 -3.02
C ILE A 145 15.48 -14.33 -2.00
N GLY A 146 14.33 -14.99 -2.08
CA GLY A 146 13.21 -14.80 -1.17
C GLY A 146 13.57 -15.14 0.28
N LEU A 147 14.34 -16.21 0.50
CA LEU A 147 14.88 -16.55 1.82
C LEU A 147 15.80 -15.44 2.34
N HIS A 148 16.77 -14.97 1.56
CA HIS A 148 17.62 -13.85 1.96
C HIS A 148 16.82 -12.57 2.25
N ALA A 149 15.92 -12.17 1.34
CA ALA A 149 15.09 -10.99 1.47
C ALA A 149 14.18 -11.04 2.71
N SER A 150 13.60 -12.21 3.03
CA SER A 150 12.72 -12.39 4.19
C SER A 150 13.38 -12.11 5.53
N THR A 151 14.71 -12.23 5.60
CA THR A 151 15.47 -11.90 6.82
C THR A 151 15.49 -10.40 7.11
N LEU A 152 15.25 -9.54 6.11
CA LEU A 152 15.23 -8.09 6.26
C LEU A 152 13.90 -7.55 6.77
N VAL A 153 12.83 -8.37 6.75
CA VAL A 153 11.50 -7.98 7.24
C VAL A 153 11.51 -8.00 8.77
N ARG A 154 11.17 -6.86 9.38
CA ARG A 154 11.14 -6.72 10.84
C ARG A 154 9.72 -6.94 11.38
N ASP A 155 9.62 -7.63 12.51
CA ASP A 155 8.35 -7.73 13.24
C ASP A 155 7.94 -6.36 13.79
N GLY A 156 6.65 -6.03 13.72
CA GLY A 156 6.13 -4.69 13.98
C GLY A 156 6.41 -3.67 12.87
N GLY A 157 7.12 -4.05 11.81
CA GLY A 157 7.49 -3.15 10.70
C GLY A 157 6.43 -3.05 9.60
N THR A 158 6.80 -2.38 8.52
CA THR A 158 5.94 -2.13 7.35
C THR A 158 6.50 -2.80 6.10
N LEU A 159 5.63 -3.31 5.23
CA LEU A 159 6.02 -4.04 4.02
C LEU A 159 5.40 -3.43 2.76
N GLN A 160 6.26 -3.25 1.75
CA GLN A 160 5.88 -3.03 0.37
C GLN A 160 6.59 -4.08 -0.50
N ILE A 161 5.83 -4.68 -1.41
CA ILE A 161 6.33 -5.68 -2.37
C ILE A 161 5.64 -5.46 -3.72
N GLY A 162 6.37 -5.69 -4.80
CA GLY A 162 5.81 -5.73 -6.16
C GLY A 162 5.18 -7.09 -6.49
N ILE A 163 5.03 -7.39 -7.79
CA ILE A 163 4.56 -8.69 -8.30
C ILE A 163 5.67 -9.54 -8.88
N GLY A 164 5.35 -10.82 -9.13
CA GLY A 164 6.19 -11.77 -9.85
C GLY A 164 6.96 -12.70 -8.93
N ALA A 165 7.70 -13.63 -9.53
CA ALA A 165 8.29 -14.78 -8.85
C ALA A 165 9.19 -14.41 -7.66
N LEU A 166 9.91 -13.28 -7.71
CA LEU A 166 10.74 -12.83 -6.58
C LEU A 166 9.91 -12.37 -5.37
N SER A 167 8.81 -11.65 -5.61
CA SER A 167 7.87 -11.29 -4.55
C SER A 167 7.14 -12.51 -4.01
N ASP A 168 6.72 -13.43 -4.89
CA ASP A 168 6.09 -14.70 -4.49
C ASP A 168 7.03 -15.53 -3.61
N ALA A 169 8.32 -15.59 -3.96
CA ALA A 169 9.35 -16.26 -3.17
C ALA A 169 9.57 -15.61 -1.80
N LEU A 170 9.60 -14.28 -1.74
CA LEU A 170 9.69 -13.54 -0.47
C LEU A 170 8.48 -13.86 0.42
N VAL A 171 7.27 -13.79 -0.13
CA VAL A 171 6.04 -14.13 0.60
C VAL A 171 6.10 -15.56 1.09
N HIS A 172 6.49 -16.51 0.24
CA HIS A 172 6.65 -17.91 0.63
C HIS A 172 7.64 -18.08 1.78
N ALA A 173 8.80 -17.41 1.74
CA ALA A 173 9.78 -17.45 2.81
C ALA A 173 9.24 -16.85 4.13
N LEU A 174 8.43 -15.79 4.07
CA LEU A 174 7.76 -15.22 5.25
C LEU A 174 6.72 -16.18 5.84
N LEU A 175 5.96 -16.89 5.00
CA LEU A 175 5.05 -17.94 5.45
C LEU A 175 5.81 -19.07 6.16
N LEU A 176 6.94 -19.49 5.60
CA LEU A 176 7.80 -20.51 6.22
C LEU A 176 8.37 -20.02 7.55
N ARG A 177 8.84 -18.76 7.59
CA ARG A 177 9.31 -18.11 8.83
C ARG A 177 8.24 -18.12 9.92
N GLN A 178 6.98 -17.87 9.57
CA GLN A 178 5.88 -17.85 10.54
C GLN A 178 5.44 -19.24 10.99
N GLN A 179 5.25 -20.16 10.05
CA GLN A 179 4.54 -21.42 10.30
C GLN A 179 5.49 -22.59 10.60
N ARG A 180 6.70 -22.56 10.06
CA ARG A 180 7.69 -23.65 10.13
C ARG A 180 9.08 -23.09 10.41
N ASN A 181 9.17 -22.22 11.42
CA ASN A 181 10.39 -21.46 11.72
C ASN A 181 11.65 -22.32 11.89
N PRO A 182 11.63 -23.49 12.55
CA PRO A 182 12.82 -24.33 12.66
C PRO A 182 13.39 -24.73 11.29
N GLU A 183 12.52 -25.05 10.34
CA GLU A 183 12.93 -25.42 8.98
C GLU A 183 13.45 -24.22 8.19
N TYR A 184 12.76 -23.08 8.30
CA TYR A 184 13.22 -21.80 7.75
C TYR A 184 14.66 -21.47 8.18
N ARG A 185 14.96 -21.63 9.47
CA ARG A 185 16.30 -21.39 10.02
C ARG A 185 17.32 -22.40 9.50
N ILE A 186 16.97 -23.69 9.39
CA ILE A 186 17.87 -24.71 8.81
C ILE A 186 18.22 -24.36 7.36
N LEU A 187 17.23 -23.96 6.55
CA LEU A 187 17.46 -23.55 5.16
C LEU A 187 18.37 -22.33 5.09
N LEU A 188 18.12 -21.30 5.90
CA LEU A 188 18.96 -20.11 5.95
C LEU A 188 20.39 -20.42 6.41
N THR A 189 20.58 -21.26 7.43
CA THR A 189 21.92 -21.68 7.87
C THR A 189 22.67 -22.39 6.74
N ARG A 190 22.00 -23.26 5.98
CA ARG A 190 22.61 -23.95 4.83
C ARG A 190 22.95 -22.98 3.69
N LEU A 191 22.09 -21.99 3.44
CA LEU A 191 22.24 -21.04 2.34
C LEU A 191 23.26 -19.93 2.65
N GLN A 192 23.26 -19.41 3.88
CA GLN A 192 24.10 -18.28 4.30
C GLN A 192 25.40 -18.71 4.98
N GLY A 193 25.49 -19.93 5.52
CA GLY A 193 26.65 -20.40 6.28
C GLY A 193 26.97 -19.44 7.44
N GLU A 194 28.24 -19.01 7.50
CA GLU A 194 28.74 -18.07 8.52
C GLU A 194 28.08 -16.67 8.47
N ARG A 195 27.41 -16.34 7.36
CA ARG A 195 26.67 -15.06 7.23
C ARG A 195 25.29 -15.08 7.87
N PHE A 196 24.82 -16.25 8.33
CA PHE A 196 23.53 -16.36 9.00
C PHE A 196 23.50 -15.46 10.23
N GLY A 197 22.47 -14.62 10.33
CA GLY A 197 22.39 -13.62 11.40
C GLY A 197 23.49 -12.56 11.34
N GLY A 198 24.00 -12.23 10.15
CA GLY A 198 24.99 -11.16 9.97
C GLY A 198 24.48 -9.77 10.38
N GLU A 199 25.39 -8.79 10.45
CA GLU A 199 25.14 -7.44 10.97
C GLU A 199 23.92 -6.75 10.36
N LEU A 200 23.73 -6.88 9.04
CA LEU A 200 22.59 -6.27 8.34
C LEU A 200 21.25 -6.76 8.89
N VAL A 201 21.13 -8.07 9.15
CA VAL A 201 19.90 -8.68 9.67
C VAL A 201 19.71 -8.37 11.14
N GLN A 202 20.78 -8.38 11.94
CA GLN A 202 20.69 -8.01 13.35
C GLN A 202 20.20 -6.56 13.53
N ARG A 203 20.61 -5.68 12.61
CA ARG A 203 20.28 -4.26 12.68
C ARG A 203 18.90 -3.94 12.11
N TRP A 204 18.51 -4.57 11.01
CA TRP A 204 17.33 -4.16 10.24
C TRP A 204 16.28 -5.26 10.05
N GLY A 205 16.53 -6.47 10.52
CA GLY A 205 15.73 -7.64 10.14
C GLY A 205 15.35 -8.51 11.32
N GLY A 206 15.18 -9.80 11.04
CA GLY A 206 14.91 -10.81 12.05
C GLY A 206 14.69 -12.18 11.42
N HIS A 207 14.68 -13.20 12.29
CA HIS A 207 14.46 -14.60 11.89
C HIS A 207 13.31 -15.25 12.64
N ASP A 208 12.85 -14.65 13.72
CA ASP A 208 11.83 -15.24 14.59
C ASP A 208 10.43 -15.01 14.00
N PRO A 209 9.43 -15.84 14.36
CA PRO A 209 8.04 -15.60 13.96
C PRO A 209 7.56 -14.20 14.34
N PHE A 210 6.61 -13.68 13.58
CA PHE A 210 5.96 -12.41 13.83
C PHE A 210 5.03 -12.54 15.04
N VAL A 211 5.22 -11.65 16.02
CA VAL A 211 4.37 -11.52 17.21
C VAL A 211 3.46 -10.31 17.07
N ALA A 212 4.03 -9.15 16.72
CA ALA A 212 3.26 -7.95 16.45
C ALA A 212 2.61 -7.99 15.06
N GLY A 213 3.21 -8.72 14.11
CA GLY A 213 2.82 -8.70 12.71
C GLY A 213 3.40 -7.50 11.97
N ILE A 214 2.99 -7.33 10.72
CA ILE A 214 3.40 -6.23 9.85
C ILE A 214 2.20 -5.47 9.33
N TYR A 215 2.45 -4.21 8.98
CA TYR A 215 1.53 -3.36 8.24
C TYR A 215 1.89 -3.36 6.75
N GLY A 216 0.90 -3.40 5.86
CA GLY A 216 1.11 -3.30 4.42
C GLY A 216 0.91 -1.87 3.92
N SER A 217 1.92 -1.30 3.28
CA SER A 217 1.82 -0.01 2.60
C SER A 217 2.46 -0.13 1.24
N SER A 218 1.67 -0.49 0.23
CA SER A 218 2.19 -0.89 -1.08
C SER A 218 1.48 -0.17 -2.20
N GLU A 219 2.21 0.26 -3.24
CA GLU A 219 1.59 0.78 -4.46
C GLU A 219 0.61 -0.25 -5.05
N MET A 220 1.00 -1.52 -5.06
CA MET A 220 0.21 -2.61 -5.62
C MET A 220 -0.18 -3.63 -4.54
N VAL A 221 -1.45 -3.97 -4.48
CA VAL A 221 -1.99 -5.11 -3.70
C VAL A 221 -2.07 -6.33 -4.61
N MET A 222 -1.37 -7.39 -4.22
CA MET A 222 -1.31 -8.66 -4.95
C MET A 222 -1.58 -9.87 -4.03
N ASP A 223 -1.65 -11.08 -4.62
CA ASP A 223 -1.99 -12.34 -3.95
C ASP A 223 -1.22 -12.59 -2.65
N GLY A 224 0.06 -12.21 -2.59
CA GLY A 224 0.88 -12.41 -1.41
C GLY A 224 0.34 -11.74 -0.15
N PHE A 225 -0.30 -10.56 -0.24
CA PHE A 225 -0.89 -9.89 0.93
C PHE A 225 -2.08 -10.66 1.48
N MET A 226 -2.89 -11.26 0.60
CA MET A 226 -3.94 -12.21 0.99
C MET A 226 -3.34 -13.40 1.75
N HIS A 227 -2.25 -13.98 1.26
CA HIS A 227 -1.59 -15.11 1.93
C HIS A 227 -0.98 -14.71 3.27
N LEU A 228 -0.32 -13.55 3.36
CA LEU A 228 0.22 -13.01 4.60
C LEU A 228 -0.87 -12.71 5.64
N ARG A 229 -2.03 -12.19 5.21
CA ARG A 229 -3.19 -11.96 6.08
C ARG A 229 -3.75 -13.26 6.62
N ARG A 230 -3.94 -14.27 5.77
CA ARG A 230 -4.40 -15.62 6.15
C ARG A 230 -3.44 -16.33 7.11
N ALA A 231 -2.14 -16.05 7.02
CA ALA A 231 -1.12 -16.62 7.89
C ALA A 231 -0.95 -15.87 9.23
N GLY A 232 -1.72 -14.80 9.47
CA GLY A 232 -1.60 -13.99 10.68
C GLY A 232 -0.34 -13.11 10.73
N ILE A 233 0.30 -12.86 9.58
CA ILE A 233 1.50 -12.00 9.48
C ILE A 233 1.07 -10.54 9.26
N LEU A 234 0.16 -10.30 8.32
CA LEU A 234 -0.35 -8.96 7.99
C LEU A 234 -1.50 -8.58 8.95
N VAL A 235 -1.17 -8.19 10.17
CA VAL A 235 -2.14 -7.95 11.26
C VAL A 235 -1.89 -6.69 12.06
N ARG A 236 -0.72 -6.06 11.93
CA ARG A 236 -0.44 -4.80 12.62
C ARG A 236 -1.31 -3.72 12.02
N GLN A 237 -2.07 -3.04 12.88
CA GLN A 237 -2.96 -1.96 12.50
C GLN A 237 -2.29 -0.62 12.67
N VAL A 238 -2.55 0.29 11.73
CA VAL A 238 -2.23 1.70 11.86
C VAL A 238 -3.52 2.53 11.84
N HIS A 239 -3.52 3.66 12.55
CA HIS A 239 -4.68 4.53 12.69
C HIS A 239 -4.31 5.91 12.20
N ASP A 240 -5.22 6.55 11.46
CA ASP A 240 -5.03 7.88 10.89
C ASP A 240 -5.17 8.99 11.96
N ASP A 241 -4.47 8.80 13.08
CA ASP A 241 -4.44 9.68 14.22
C ASP A 241 -3.09 9.61 14.94
N LEU A 242 -2.35 10.72 14.91
CA LEU A 242 -0.97 10.74 15.36
C LEU A 242 -0.81 10.43 16.86
N ALA A 243 -1.68 10.97 17.71
CA ALA A 243 -1.57 10.77 19.16
C ALA A 243 -1.91 9.31 19.53
N LEU A 244 -2.99 8.76 18.94
CA LEU A 244 -3.40 7.39 19.15
C LEU A 244 -2.37 6.40 18.60
N GLN A 245 -1.87 6.63 17.38
CA GLN A 245 -0.85 5.79 16.76
C GLN A 245 0.40 5.72 17.63
N ARG A 246 0.90 6.87 18.11
CA ARG A 246 2.05 6.90 19.03
C ARG A 246 1.80 6.20 20.37
N ALA A 247 0.60 6.32 20.93
CA ALA A 247 0.26 5.64 22.17
C ALA A 247 0.26 4.10 22.00
N LEU A 248 -0.25 3.61 20.87
CA LEU A 248 -0.22 2.20 20.50
C LEU A 248 1.20 1.71 20.19
N ASP A 249 1.97 2.46 19.40
CA ASP A 249 3.34 2.12 19.02
C ASP A 249 4.32 2.09 20.20
N ALA A 250 4.08 2.92 21.21
CA ALA A 250 4.81 2.92 22.47
C ALA A 250 4.38 1.79 23.43
N GLY A 251 3.32 1.03 23.09
CA GLY A 251 2.71 0.05 23.98
C GLY A 251 2.11 0.65 25.25
N ALA A 252 1.85 1.96 25.25
CA ALA A 252 1.24 2.65 26.40
C ALA A 252 -0.21 2.21 26.61
N ILE A 253 -0.89 1.87 25.52
CA ILE A 253 -2.21 1.26 25.49
C ILE A 253 -2.20 0.08 24.51
N GLY A 254 -3.17 -0.82 24.62
CA GLY A 254 -3.42 -1.86 23.62
C GLY A 254 -4.60 -1.54 22.71
N LEU A 255 -4.81 -2.34 21.66
CA LEU A 255 -6.04 -2.28 20.85
C LEU A 255 -7.29 -2.60 21.67
N ARG A 256 -7.16 -3.33 22.78
CA ARG A 256 -8.21 -3.48 23.78
C ARG A 256 -7.83 -2.63 24.99
N LEU A 257 -8.63 -1.60 25.23
CA LEU A 257 -8.46 -0.69 26.35
C LEU A 257 -8.72 -1.42 27.68
N LYS A 258 -8.03 -0.98 28.72
CA LYS A 258 -8.09 -1.52 30.08
C LYS A 258 -8.36 -0.40 31.07
N SER A 259 -8.85 -0.76 32.25
CA SER A 259 -8.93 0.19 33.36
C SER A 259 -7.55 0.84 33.64
N GLY A 260 -7.56 2.16 33.76
CA GLY A 260 -6.39 3.04 33.86
C GLY A 260 -6.04 3.75 32.55
N ASP A 261 -6.48 3.25 31.39
CA ASP A 261 -6.09 3.79 30.09
C ASP A 261 -6.65 5.20 29.86
N ALA A 262 -7.73 5.62 30.54
CA ALA A 262 -8.25 6.99 30.40
C ALA A 262 -7.17 8.03 30.79
N ALA A 263 -6.41 7.77 31.86
CA ALA A 263 -5.33 8.64 32.28
C ALA A 263 -4.14 8.59 31.32
N VAL A 264 -3.81 7.40 30.79
CA VAL A 264 -2.74 7.23 29.81
C VAL A 264 -3.07 7.96 28.50
N LEU A 265 -4.30 7.80 28.00
CA LEU A 265 -4.79 8.49 26.81
C LEU A 265 -4.75 10.02 26.98
N ARG A 266 -5.03 10.53 28.19
CA ARG A 266 -4.93 11.96 28.52
C ARG A 266 -3.47 12.44 28.57
N ASP A 267 -2.56 11.67 29.17
CA ASP A 267 -1.11 11.93 29.22
C ASP A 267 -0.49 11.96 27.82
N LYS A 268 -0.86 11.00 26.96
CA LYS A 268 -0.38 10.91 25.57
C LYS A 268 -1.05 11.90 24.61
N GLY A 269 -1.99 12.72 25.09
CA GLY A 269 -2.68 13.71 24.28
C GLY A 269 -3.70 13.14 23.29
N VAL A 270 -4.10 11.86 23.46
CA VAL A 270 -5.20 11.26 22.68
C VAL A 270 -6.52 11.87 23.13
N LEU A 271 -6.74 11.93 24.45
CA LEU A 271 -7.83 12.69 25.07
C LEU A 271 -7.36 14.13 25.30
N PRO A 272 -8.02 15.14 24.72
CA PRO A 272 -7.71 16.54 25.02
C PRO A 272 -8.23 16.91 26.42
N ARG A 273 -7.78 18.04 26.96
CA ARG A 273 -8.33 18.56 28.23
C ARG A 273 -9.81 18.92 28.13
N HIS A 274 -10.21 19.54 27.03
CA HIS A 274 -11.59 19.93 26.76
C HIS A 274 -12.03 19.30 25.44
N LEU A 275 -13.22 18.70 25.41
CA LEU A 275 -13.80 18.14 24.20
C LEU A 275 -14.63 19.21 23.50
N ASP A 276 -14.39 19.37 22.20
CA ASP A 276 -15.35 19.96 21.28
C ASP A 276 -16.06 18.84 20.49
N VAL A 277 -16.96 19.23 19.59
CA VAL A 277 -17.74 18.28 18.77
C VAL A 277 -16.84 17.45 17.87
N ALA A 278 -15.78 18.03 17.31
CA ALA A 278 -14.84 17.36 16.42
C ALA A 278 -13.99 16.33 17.17
N ALA A 279 -13.46 16.69 18.33
CA ALA A 279 -12.69 15.81 19.21
C ALA A 279 -13.55 14.64 19.71
N LEU A 280 -14.80 14.88 20.10
CA LEU A 280 -15.73 13.81 20.48
C LEU A 280 -16.00 12.88 19.29
N ALA A 281 -16.33 13.42 18.11
CA ALA A 281 -16.56 12.62 16.91
C ALA A 281 -15.33 11.78 16.53
N ARG A 282 -14.13 12.35 16.61
CA ARG A 282 -12.85 11.65 16.42
C ARG A 282 -12.68 10.50 17.40
N LEU A 283 -12.90 10.73 18.70
CA LEU A 283 -12.72 9.68 19.71
C LEU A 283 -13.76 8.57 19.60
N VAL A 284 -14.99 8.90 19.17
CA VAL A 284 -16.03 7.92 18.83
C VAL A 284 -15.66 7.13 17.59
N ARG A 285 -15.13 7.79 16.54
CA ARG A 285 -14.68 7.15 15.29
C ARG A 285 -13.66 6.04 15.56
N PHE A 286 -12.70 6.27 16.45
CA PHE A 286 -11.69 5.28 16.84
C PHE A 286 -12.13 4.33 17.95
N GLY A 287 -13.39 4.44 18.42
CA GLY A 287 -13.93 3.58 19.47
C GLY A 287 -13.38 3.85 20.87
N VAL A 288 -12.55 4.89 21.04
CA VAL A 288 -11.99 5.33 22.33
C VAL A 288 -13.13 5.71 23.27
N LEU A 289 -14.08 6.52 22.79
CA LEU A 289 -15.30 6.85 23.53
C LEU A 289 -16.52 6.12 22.96
N PRO A 290 -17.53 5.80 23.79
CA PRO A 290 -18.81 5.28 23.34
C PRO A 290 -19.54 6.19 22.35
N ALA A 291 -20.23 5.60 21.36
CA ALA A 291 -20.96 6.35 20.34
C ALA A 291 -22.18 7.10 20.90
N GLU A 292 -22.61 6.73 22.11
CA GLU A 292 -23.69 7.33 22.88
C GLU A 292 -23.25 8.60 23.63
N CYS A 293 -21.95 8.88 23.71
CA CYS A 293 -21.47 10.10 24.36
C CYS A 293 -21.97 11.36 23.63
N ARG A 294 -22.39 12.37 24.40
CA ARG A 294 -22.91 13.64 23.87
C ARG A 294 -22.31 14.81 24.63
N LEU A 295 -21.92 15.86 23.90
CA LEU A 295 -21.50 17.12 24.50
C LEU A 295 -22.75 17.99 24.73
N LEU A 296 -22.98 18.41 25.98
CA LEU A 296 -24.11 19.25 26.41
C LEU A 296 -23.57 20.53 27.08
N GLU A 297 -24.42 21.55 27.27
CA GLU A 297 -24.04 22.79 27.98
C GLU A 297 -23.46 22.52 29.40
N GLY A 298 -23.90 21.44 30.05
CA GLY A 298 -23.44 21.04 31.39
C GLY A 298 -22.20 20.14 31.43
N GLY A 299 -21.67 19.70 30.28
CA GLY A 299 -20.52 18.81 30.20
C GLY A 299 -20.68 17.64 29.22
N LEU A 300 -19.92 16.57 29.43
CA LEU A 300 -20.00 15.35 28.64
C LEU A 300 -20.98 14.37 29.29
N GLN A 301 -22.03 13.99 28.55
CA GLN A 301 -22.92 12.90 28.92
C GLN A 301 -22.32 11.56 28.49
N LEU A 302 -22.29 10.61 29.43
CA LEU A 302 -21.83 9.23 29.25
C LEU A 302 -23.02 8.29 28.94
N PRO A 303 -22.78 7.04 28.48
CA PRO A 303 -23.85 6.11 28.08
C PRO A 303 -24.87 5.78 29.17
N ASP A 304 -24.46 5.83 30.45
CA ASP A 304 -25.33 5.59 31.60
C ASP A 304 -26.18 6.83 31.99
N GLY A 305 -26.09 7.91 31.22
CA GLY A 305 -26.77 9.18 31.47
C GLY A 305 -26.02 10.11 32.44
N THR A 306 -24.93 9.66 33.06
CA THR A 306 -24.08 10.50 33.92
C THR A 306 -23.51 11.66 33.13
N ILE A 307 -23.55 12.86 33.69
CA ILE A 307 -22.91 14.05 33.11
C ILE A 307 -21.66 14.36 33.94
N VAL A 308 -20.52 14.41 33.27
CA VAL A 308 -19.23 14.81 33.86
C VAL A 308 -18.77 16.15 33.27
N ALA A 309 -17.94 16.89 34.00
CA ALA A 309 -17.42 18.16 33.52
C ALA A 309 -16.65 17.98 32.20
N ASN A 310 -16.75 18.97 31.30
CA ASN A 310 -15.94 19.01 30.07
C ASN A 310 -14.51 19.53 30.31
N ASP A 311 -13.98 19.38 31.52
CA ASP A 311 -12.56 19.49 31.83
C ASP A 311 -12.11 18.10 32.28
N LEU A 312 -11.42 17.37 31.40
CA LEU A 312 -11.00 16.00 31.66
C LEU A 312 -9.94 15.92 32.76
N ASP A 313 -9.34 17.05 33.17
CA ASP A 313 -8.44 17.12 34.32
C ASP A 313 -9.19 17.36 35.64
N ALA A 314 -10.52 17.60 35.60
CA ALA A 314 -11.33 17.75 36.80
C ALA A 314 -11.44 16.42 37.57
N ALA A 315 -11.51 16.54 38.90
CA ALA A 315 -11.53 15.40 39.80
C ALA A 315 -12.66 14.41 39.47
N GLY A 316 -12.30 13.14 39.29
CA GLY A 316 -13.24 12.04 39.04
C GLY A 316 -13.68 11.87 37.58
N VAL A 317 -13.36 12.81 36.67
CA VAL A 317 -13.78 12.72 35.25
C VAL A 317 -13.11 11.55 34.54
N LEU A 318 -11.78 11.43 34.60
CA LEU A 318 -11.06 10.30 34.00
C LEU A 318 -11.51 8.97 34.59
N ALA A 319 -11.75 8.88 35.90
CA ALA A 319 -12.25 7.68 36.54
C ALA A 319 -13.68 7.31 36.08
N ALA A 320 -14.49 8.30 35.72
CA ALA A 320 -15.80 8.07 35.13
C ALA A 320 -15.70 7.58 33.69
N LEU A 321 -14.82 8.18 32.88
CA LEU A 321 -14.53 7.71 31.52
C LEU A 321 -13.97 6.29 31.52
N ASP A 322 -13.06 5.99 32.45
CA ASP A 322 -12.38 4.70 32.56
C ASP A 322 -13.36 3.52 32.63
N ARG A 323 -14.44 3.67 33.41
CA ARG A 323 -15.51 2.66 33.54
C ARG A 323 -16.25 2.38 32.23
N HIS A 324 -16.28 3.34 31.32
CA HIS A 324 -16.99 3.23 30.03
C HIS A 324 -16.05 2.84 28.88
N ILE A 325 -14.74 2.95 29.05
CA ILE A 325 -13.76 2.54 28.05
C ILE A 325 -13.11 1.18 28.34
N ASP A 326 -13.13 0.71 29.59
CA ASP A 326 -12.55 -0.59 29.95
C ASP A 326 -13.15 -1.73 29.12
N GLY A 327 -12.27 -2.52 28.49
CA GLY A 327 -12.65 -3.62 27.61
C GLY A 327 -13.12 -3.21 26.21
N ARG A 328 -13.23 -1.91 25.89
CA ARG A 328 -13.52 -1.45 24.52
C ARG A 328 -12.35 -1.75 23.59
N SER A 329 -12.66 -1.95 22.32
CA SER A 329 -11.66 -2.12 21.28
C SER A 329 -11.51 -0.81 20.51
N ILE A 330 -10.25 -0.40 20.29
CA ILE A 330 -9.92 0.59 19.28
C ILE A 330 -10.33 0.03 17.91
N ILE A 331 -10.98 0.86 17.10
CA ILE A 331 -11.47 0.52 15.76
C ILE A 331 -10.95 1.55 14.74
N GLY A 332 -11.18 1.29 13.45
CA GLY A 332 -10.70 2.16 12.38
C GLY A 332 -9.21 1.97 12.06
N GLY A 333 -8.60 0.90 12.56
CA GLY A 333 -7.24 0.51 12.22
C GLY A 333 -7.15 -0.20 10.88
N ARG A 334 -6.19 0.19 10.05
CA ARG A 334 -5.90 -0.43 8.75
C ARG A 334 -4.65 -1.30 8.81
N TYR A 335 -4.72 -2.51 8.26
CA TYR A 335 -3.59 -3.45 8.16
C TYR A 335 -2.96 -3.46 6.75
N LEU A 336 -3.65 -2.91 5.76
CA LEU A 336 -3.15 -2.81 4.39
C LEU A 336 -3.70 -1.56 3.70
N GLN A 337 -2.81 -0.75 3.14
CA GLN A 337 -3.16 0.28 2.16
C GLN A 337 -2.51 0.00 0.81
N GLY A 338 -3.27 0.24 -0.26
CA GLY A 338 -2.93 -0.05 -1.65
C GLY A 338 -3.21 1.12 -2.59
N GLY A 339 -2.40 1.34 -3.61
CA GLY A 339 -2.72 2.30 -4.69
C GLY A 339 -3.61 1.69 -5.77
N PHE A 340 -3.32 0.45 -6.14
CA PHE A 340 -4.15 -0.37 -7.02
C PHE A 340 -3.98 -1.87 -6.75
N CYS A 341 -4.85 -2.73 -7.29
CA CYS A 341 -4.75 -4.19 -7.16
C CYS A 341 -4.48 -4.86 -8.50
N LEU A 342 -3.60 -5.85 -8.48
CA LEU A 342 -3.37 -6.73 -9.63
C LEU A 342 -2.96 -8.12 -9.14
N GLY A 343 -3.68 -9.15 -9.58
CA GLY A 343 -3.40 -10.51 -9.13
C GLY A 343 -4.30 -11.56 -9.78
N SER A 344 -4.42 -12.70 -9.13
CA SER A 344 -5.23 -13.82 -9.64
C SER A 344 -6.73 -13.63 -9.40
N SER A 345 -7.55 -14.46 -10.04
CA SER A 345 -8.99 -14.55 -9.72
C SER A 345 -9.27 -14.95 -8.27
N GLU A 346 -8.31 -15.59 -7.58
CA GLU A 346 -8.42 -15.89 -6.15
C GLU A 346 -8.33 -14.61 -5.31
N LEU A 347 -7.40 -13.70 -5.66
CA LEU A 347 -7.27 -12.41 -4.99
C LEU A 347 -8.55 -11.60 -5.12
N TYR A 348 -9.09 -11.44 -6.34
CA TYR A 348 -10.34 -10.70 -6.54
C TYR A 348 -11.51 -11.32 -5.76
N ARG A 349 -11.59 -12.66 -5.70
CA ARG A 349 -12.62 -13.33 -4.89
C ARG A 349 -12.42 -13.05 -3.40
N TRP A 350 -11.20 -13.05 -2.89
CA TRP A 350 -10.94 -12.72 -1.49
C TRP A 350 -11.34 -11.27 -1.18
N LEU A 351 -10.93 -10.32 -2.02
CA LEU A 351 -11.30 -8.91 -1.90
C LEU A 351 -12.82 -8.68 -1.92
N ALA A 352 -13.54 -9.35 -2.83
CA ALA A 352 -15.00 -9.24 -2.93
C ALA A 352 -15.75 -9.82 -1.72
N ASN A 353 -15.09 -10.68 -0.92
CA ASN A 353 -15.69 -11.35 0.24
C ASN A 353 -15.19 -10.79 1.58
N LEU A 354 -14.45 -9.68 1.60
CA LEU A 354 -14.06 -9.02 2.84
C LEU A 354 -15.29 -8.52 3.60
N GLN A 355 -15.32 -8.71 4.92
CA GLN A 355 -16.43 -8.31 5.80
C GLN A 355 -15.90 -7.72 7.10
N GLY A 356 -16.71 -6.87 7.74
CA GLY A 356 -16.44 -6.30 9.06
C GLY A 356 -15.06 -5.66 9.15
N HIS A 357 -14.27 -6.07 10.15
CA HIS A 357 -12.92 -5.58 10.38
C HIS A 357 -11.99 -5.75 9.16
N ASP A 358 -12.12 -6.84 8.40
CA ASP A 358 -11.24 -7.07 7.26
C ASP A 358 -11.58 -6.20 6.05
N HIS A 359 -12.84 -5.79 5.91
CA HIS A 359 -13.28 -4.81 4.90
C HIS A 359 -12.81 -3.40 5.26
N ALA A 360 -12.95 -3.01 6.52
CA ALA A 360 -12.50 -1.70 7.00
C ALA A 360 -10.96 -1.59 7.11
N GLY A 361 -10.27 -2.71 7.32
CA GLY A 361 -8.83 -2.74 7.53
C GLY A 361 -7.98 -2.77 6.25
N LEU A 362 -8.61 -2.91 5.07
CA LEU A 362 -7.96 -2.84 3.77
C LEU A 362 -8.51 -1.63 3.00
N GLU A 363 -7.63 -0.68 2.73
CA GLU A 363 -7.98 0.55 2.02
C GLU A 363 -7.25 0.67 0.69
N MET A 364 -7.97 1.19 -0.30
CA MET A 364 -7.39 1.58 -1.58
C MET A 364 -7.36 3.11 -1.64
N CYS A 365 -6.16 3.67 -1.76
CA CYS A 365 -5.88 5.09 -1.70
C CYS A 365 -5.30 5.59 -3.04
N ARG A 366 -5.22 6.90 -3.20
CA ARG A 366 -4.53 7.54 -4.34
C ARG A 366 -3.03 7.24 -4.34
N ILE A 367 -2.42 7.27 -5.53
CA ILE A 367 -0.95 7.11 -5.68
C ILE A 367 -0.19 8.20 -4.94
N SER A 368 -0.71 9.44 -4.92
CA SER A 368 -0.08 10.54 -4.19
C SER A 368 0.05 10.31 -2.68
N GLU A 369 -0.79 9.47 -2.07
CA GLU A 369 -0.72 9.13 -0.65
C GLU A 369 0.22 7.93 -0.37
N VAL A 370 0.16 6.91 -1.23
CA VAL A 370 0.91 5.67 -1.05
C VAL A 370 2.39 5.84 -1.38
N ASN A 371 2.71 6.65 -2.39
CA ASN A 371 4.06 6.74 -2.95
C ASN A 371 4.85 7.97 -2.46
N LEU A 372 4.27 8.84 -1.62
CA LEU A 372 4.94 10.06 -1.12
C LEU A 372 4.84 10.21 0.41
N LEU A 373 5.74 11.02 0.97
CA LEU A 373 5.67 11.62 2.30
C LEU A 373 5.50 13.13 2.11
N GLN A 374 4.34 13.56 1.62
CA GLN A 374 4.05 14.97 1.35
C GLN A 374 2.59 15.28 1.69
N ARG A 375 2.18 16.54 1.52
CA ARG A 375 0.79 17.05 1.68
C ARG A 375 0.31 17.10 3.13
N GLY A 376 1.20 17.31 4.10
CA GLY A 376 0.83 17.54 5.50
C GLY A 376 0.59 16.28 6.32
N ILE A 377 0.79 15.09 5.73
CA ILE A 377 0.67 13.79 6.42
C ILE A 377 2.03 13.20 6.80
N GLU A 378 3.14 13.91 6.58
CA GLU A 378 4.50 13.36 6.64
C GLU A 378 4.82 12.74 7.99
N THR A 379 4.41 13.41 9.07
CA THR A 379 4.69 12.95 10.45
C THR A 379 3.92 11.67 10.78
N LEU A 380 2.63 11.61 10.42
CA LEU A 380 1.80 10.44 10.67
C LEU A 380 2.24 9.27 9.78
N ALA A 381 2.41 9.53 8.49
CA ALA A 381 2.84 8.52 7.53
C ALA A 381 4.22 7.92 7.88
N ALA A 382 5.14 8.70 8.46
CA ALA A 382 6.40 8.19 8.98
C ALA A 382 6.20 7.27 10.20
N GLU A 383 5.31 7.61 11.12
CA GLU A 383 4.96 6.78 12.28
C GLU A 383 4.34 5.45 11.83
N GLU A 384 3.38 5.49 10.92
CA GLU A 384 2.72 4.30 10.36
C GLU A 384 3.68 3.42 9.57
N ARG A 385 4.70 4.01 8.93
CA ARG A 385 5.70 3.32 8.10
C ARG A 385 7.01 3.02 8.83
N ARG A 386 6.97 2.88 10.16
CA ARG A 386 8.12 2.43 10.96
C ARG A 386 8.72 1.12 10.44
N ASP A 387 10.03 1.02 10.51
CA ASP A 387 10.83 -0.13 10.10
C ASP A 387 10.47 -0.65 8.69
N ALA A 388 10.07 0.24 7.77
CA ALA A 388 9.56 -0.14 6.47
C ALA A 388 10.60 -0.85 5.60
N ARG A 389 10.17 -1.89 4.88
CA ARG A 389 10.99 -2.57 3.87
C ARG A 389 10.29 -2.50 2.52
N PHE A 390 10.93 -1.79 1.59
CA PHE A 390 10.42 -1.56 0.26
C PHE A 390 11.15 -2.45 -0.75
N PHE A 391 10.56 -3.58 -1.08
CA PHE A 391 11.17 -4.55 -1.99
C PHE A 391 10.72 -4.31 -3.43
N ASN A 392 11.72 -4.15 -4.30
CA ASN A 392 11.51 -3.95 -5.73
C ASN A 392 12.40 -4.90 -6.52
N THR A 393 11.93 -5.36 -7.67
CA THR A 393 12.76 -6.10 -8.62
C THR A 393 13.45 -5.12 -9.57
N CYS A 394 14.73 -5.34 -9.85
CA CYS A 394 15.43 -4.66 -10.94
C CYS A 394 15.90 -5.67 -11.99
N MET A 395 16.05 -5.21 -13.22
CA MET A 395 16.55 -6.07 -14.30
C MET A 395 18.05 -6.31 -14.13
N LEU A 396 18.80 -5.23 -13.87
CA LEU A 396 20.25 -5.20 -13.82
C LEU A 396 20.74 -4.26 -12.73
N ALA A 397 21.91 -4.57 -12.19
CA ALA A 397 22.66 -3.69 -11.29
C ALA A 397 24.06 -3.43 -11.86
N THR A 398 24.63 -2.29 -11.51
CA THR A 398 26.03 -2.00 -11.79
C THR A 398 26.88 -2.25 -10.55
N ALA A 399 28.14 -2.64 -10.72
CA ALA A 399 29.09 -2.80 -9.62
C ALA A 399 29.32 -1.49 -8.82
N LEU A 400 29.01 -0.34 -9.45
CA LEU A 400 29.07 0.98 -8.83
C LEU A 400 27.80 1.34 -8.04
N GLY A 401 26.76 0.50 -8.06
CA GLY A 401 25.57 0.62 -7.22
C GLY A 401 24.33 1.23 -7.86
N ALA A 402 24.34 1.55 -9.16
CA ALA A 402 23.14 1.97 -9.88
C ALA A 402 22.33 0.75 -10.36
N ALA A 403 21.00 0.89 -10.49
CA ALA A 403 20.11 -0.14 -11.04
C ALA A 403 19.35 0.35 -12.28
N ALA A 404 19.05 -0.59 -13.17
CA ALA A 404 18.19 -0.42 -14.33
C ALA A 404 17.05 -1.43 -14.30
N SER A 405 15.83 -0.95 -14.55
CA SER A 405 14.58 -1.72 -14.35
C SER A 405 13.57 -1.58 -15.48
N ASP A 406 13.72 -0.60 -16.37
CA ASP A 406 12.68 -0.22 -17.34
C ASP A 406 13.13 -0.20 -18.81
N ALA A 407 14.43 -0.17 -19.10
CA ALA A 407 14.95 -0.06 -20.46
C ALA A 407 16.14 -0.99 -20.75
N LEU A 408 16.28 -1.41 -22.01
CA LEU A 408 17.45 -2.09 -22.56
C LEU A 408 18.60 -1.11 -22.79
N GLU A 409 19.82 -1.61 -22.93
CA GLU A 409 21.03 -0.79 -23.13
C GLU A 409 20.93 0.12 -24.37
N ASP A 410 20.22 -0.32 -25.40
CA ASP A 410 19.99 0.43 -26.64
C ASP A 410 18.85 1.46 -26.55
N GLY A 411 18.25 1.66 -25.37
CA GLY A 411 17.20 2.65 -25.12
C GLY A 411 15.79 2.17 -25.39
N ARG A 412 15.59 0.92 -25.86
CA ARG A 412 14.24 0.37 -25.97
C ARG A 412 13.65 0.12 -24.59
N VAL A 413 12.45 0.64 -24.38
CA VAL A 413 11.68 0.53 -23.14
C VAL A 413 11.06 -0.86 -23.04
N VAL A 414 11.37 -1.55 -21.95
CA VAL A 414 10.85 -2.87 -21.59
C VAL A 414 9.53 -2.74 -20.84
N SER A 415 9.43 -1.82 -19.89
CA SER A 415 8.25 -1.62 -19.03
C SER A 415 8.01 -0.12 -18.81
N GLY A 416 8.35 0.39 -17.63
CA GLY A 416 8.33 1.79 -17.27
C GLY A 416 8.91 2.01 -15.89
N VAL A 417 9.18 3.27 -15.54
CA VAL A 417 9.82 3.65 -14.27
C VAL A 417 8.92 3.29 -13.07
N GLY A 418 7.61 3.51 -13.22
CA GLY A 418 6.61 3.23 -12.18
C GLY A 418 6.88 3.99 -10.88
N GLY A 419 6.56 3.38 -9.74
CA GLY A 419 6.88 3.94 -8.42
C GLY A 419 8.16 3.40 -7.77
N GLN A 420 8.99 2.63 -8.48
CA GLN A 420 10.22 2.06 -7.89
C GLN A 420 11.12 3.15 -7.31
N TYR A 421 11.35 4.22 -8.07
CA TYR A 421 12.12 5.37 -7.59
C TYR A 421 11.49 6.00 -6.36
N ASN A 422 10.15 6.14 -6.33
CA ASN A 422 9.45 6.73 -5.19
C ASN A 422 9.69 5.93 -3.91
N PHE A 423 9.60 4.60 -3.94
CA PHE A 423 9.87 3.79 -2.76
C PHE A 423 11.34 3.76 -2.32
N VAL A 424 12.28 3.92 -3.26
CA VAL A 424 13.68 4.17 -2.91
C VAL A 424 13.79 5.51 -2.18
N ALA A 425 13.23 6.59 -2.73
CA ALA A 425 13.27 7.91 -2.10
C ALA A 425 12.57 7.93 -0.73
N LEU A 426 11.42 7.26 -0.60
CA LEU A 426 10.71 7.06 0.66
C LEU A 426 11.58 6.37 1.71
N ALA A 427 12.32 5.33 1.33
CA ALA A 427 13.23 4.63 2.24
C ALA A 427 14.30 5.55 2.82
N HIS A 428 14.85 6.46 2.01
CA HIS A 428 15.84 7.45 2.46
C HIS A 428 15.22 8.60 3.27
N GLY A 429 13.93 8.87 3.09
CA GLY A 429 13.17 9.85 3.87
C GLY A 429 12.78 9.37 5.27
N LEU A 430 12.81 8.06 5.53
CA LEU A 430 12.45 7.44 6.81
C LEU A 430 13.71 6.91 7.51
N SER A 431 13.88 7.22 8.80
CA SER A 431 15.12 6.94 9.53
C SER A 431 15.45 5.46 9.68
N ASP A 432 14.43 4.60 9.71
CA ASP A 432 14.51 3.17 10.00
C ASP A 432 14.04 2.29 8.82
N ALA A 433 13.68 2.90 7.69
CA ALA A 433 13.26 2.18 6.49
C ALA A 433 14.43 1.74 5.62
N ARG A 434 14.22 0.72 4.78
CA ARG A 434 15.22 0.25 3.82
C ARG A 434 14.59 -0.04 2.47
N SER A 435 15.30 0.34 1.42
CA SER A 435 15.02 -0.06 0.05
C SER A 435 15.81 -1.33 -0.26
N VAL A 436 15.13 -2.32 -0.82
CA VAL A 436 15.73 -3.61 -1.17
C VAL A 436 15.47 -3.90 -2.63
N LEU A 437 16.54 -3.92 -3.43
CA LEU A 437 16.50 -4.27 -4.84
C LEU A 437 16.88 -5.74 -5.03
N MET A 438 15.94 -6.53 -5.53
CA MET A 438 16.10 -7.95 -5.81
C MET A 438 16.36 -8.18 -7.30
N LEU A 439 17.33 -9.03 -7.63
CA LEU A 439 17.60 -9.45 -9.00
C LEU A 439 18.29 -10.80 -9.01
N ARG A 440 18.06 -11.61 -10.04
CA ARG A 440 18.88 -12.81 -10.26
C ARG A 440 20.30 -12.38 -10.57
N ALA A 441 21.33 -12.97 -9.96
CA ALA A 441 22.73 -12.61 -10.26
C ALA A 441 23.11 -12.86 -11.73
N THR A 442 22.48 -13.83 -12.38
CA THR A 442 22.74 -14.21 -13.78
C THR A 442 21.45 -14.48 -14.54
N ARG A 443 21.53 -14.44 -15.87
CA ARG A 443 20.47 -14.86 -16.80
C ARG A 443 21.06 -15.66 -17.96
N ARG A 444 20.23 -16.45 -18.66
CA ARG A 444 20.62 -17.05 -19.93
C ARG A 444 20.20 -16.17 -21.10
N GLU A 445 21.15 -15.82 -21.95
CA GLU A 445 20.95 -15.03 -23.16
C GLU A 445 21.58 -15.78 -24.34
N HIS A 446 20.76 -16.10 -25.35
CA HIS A 446 21.17 -16.93 -26.50
C HIS A 446 21.89 -18.24 -26.09
N GLY A 447 21.38 -18.90 -25.05
CA GLY A 447 21.94 -20.14 -24.50
C GLY A 447 23.16 -19.96 -23.59
N ARG A 448 23.76 -18.77 -23.52
CA ARG A 448 24.94 -18.47 -22.69
C ARG A 448 24.54 -17.88 -21.34
N LEU A 449 25.21 -18.30 -20.27
CA LEU A 449 25.07 -17.67 -18.95
C LEU A 449 25.75 -16.30 -18.96
N THR A 450 25.02 -15.28 -18.53
CA THR A 450 25.45 -13.88 -18.52
C THR A 450 25.14 -13.26 -17.16
N SER A 451 26.01 -12.36 -16.70
CA SER A 451 25.80 -11.62 -15.45
C SER A 451 24.68 -10.59 -15.61
N ASN A 452 23.87 -10.41 -14.57
CA ASN A 452 22.99 -9.24 -14.42
C ASN A 452 23.65 -8.13 -13.58
N ILE A 453 24.86 -8.39 -13.08
CA ILE A 453 25.72 -7.40 -12.42
C ILE A 453 26.76 -6.96 -13.44
N HIS A 454 26.61 -5.74 -13.95
CA HIS A 454 27.45 -5.16 -14.99
C HIS A 454 28.45 -4.16 -14.42
N TRP A 455 29.53 -3.85 -15.14
CA TRP A 455 30.39 -2.72 -14.75
C TRP A 455 29.71 -1.38 -15.09
N ASN A 456 29.16 -1.29 -16.30
CA ASN A 456 28.42 -0.13 -16.81
C ASN A 456 27.14 -0.62 -17.52
N TYR A 457 26.14 0.25 -17.61
CA TYR A 457 24.91 0.03 -18.38
C TYR A 457 24.42 1.35 -18.99
N GLY A 458 23.75 1.29 -20.14
CA GLY A 458 23.33 2.47 -20.90
C GLY A 458 22.26 3.35 -20.24
N HIS A 459 21.51 2.80 -19.28
CA HIS A 459 20.38 3.49 -18.62
C HIS A 459 20.42 3.31 -17.11
N THR A 460 19.67 4.13 -16.38
CA THR A 460 19.59 4.09 -14.92
C THR A 460 18.22 4.51 -14.46
N THR A 461 17.56 3.63 -13.71
CA THR A 461 16.29 3.90 -13.02
C THR A 461 16.55 4.38 -11.60
N VAL A 462 17.50 3.72 -10.90
CA VAL A 462 17.90 4.09 -9.54
C VAL A 462 19.37 4.49 -9.54
N PRO A 463 19.70 5.78 -9.33
CA PRO A 463 21.08 6.24 -9.34
C PRO A 463 21.86 5.75 -8.11
N ARG A 464 23.16 5.52 -8.29
CA ARG A 464 24.03 4.89 -7.27
C ARG A 464 24.09 5.56 -5.91
N HIS A 465 23.78 6.85 -5.81
CA HIS A 465 23.78 7.58 -4.54
C HIS A 465 22.52 7.28 -3.70
N LEU A 466 21.49 6.69 -4.31
CA LEU A 466 20.29 6.17 -3.63
C LEU A 466 20.37 4.67 -3.36
N ARG A 467 21.50 4.03 -3.68
CA ARG A 467 21.73 2.62 -3.38
C ARG A 467 21.53 2.35 -1.90
N ASP A 468 20.76 1.31 -1.60
CA ASP A 468 20.64 0.76 -0.26
C ASP A 468 21.06 -0.73 -0.27
N ILE A 469 20.11 -1.68 -0.28
CA ILE A 469 20.40 -3.12 -0.20
C ILE A 469 20.11 -3.79 -1.55
N TYR A 470 21.03 -4.65 -2.01
CA TYR A 470 20.79 -5.59 -3.10
C TYR A 470 20.71 -7.02 -2.57
N VAL A 471 19.79 -7.82 -3.12
CA VAL A 471 19.67 -9.26 -2.85
C VAL A 471 19.71 -10.03 -4.18
N THR A 472 20.58 -11.02 -4.27
CA THR A 472 20.85 -11.79 -5.50
C THR A 472 20.86 -13.29 -5.32
#